data_AF-A0A9Q3ESF7-F1
#
_entry.id   AF-A0A9Q3ESF7-F1
#
_cell.length_a   1.000
_cell.length_b   1.000
_cell.length_c   1.000
_cell.angle_alpha   90.00
_cell.angle_beta   90.00
_cell.angle_gamma   90.00
#
_symmetry.space_group_name_H-M   'P 1'
#
loop_
_entity.id
_entity.type
_entity.pdbx_description
1 polymer ?
#
loop_
_entity_poly.entity_id
_entity_poly.type
_entity_poly.pdbx_seq_one_letter_code
_entity_poly.pdbx_strand_id
1 'polypeptide(L)'
;MRIKLKSINSYNFSLLRPGAVIPNEFRSKLVRSISVDSSLIDSPSELPSSPHSFPISLYDTIMPYKMEFQVDGGCRLNGRSNAFGAAACCWMLRWNNHKGRVLKLPQNMRPIPTSQRAELHAIILALEWAVERHGQLNNRPKFRVNIQTDSQYAYGCMSQWLPRWQRNGFLNCRGTKVSNSDLIQKASKLQDKIEDEMRGTVCYRWVPRNKNELANEYATDAIFEQI
;
A
#
# COMPACT_ATOMS: atom_id res chain seq x y z
N MET A 1 42.37 3.76 10.88
CA MET A 1 42.01 3.74 12.32
C MET A 1 40.49 3.68 12.42
N ARG A 2 39.94 2.54 12.85
CA ARG A 2 38.49 2.35 13.07
C ARG A 2 38.03 3.26 14.21
N ILE A 3 37.05 4.13 13.99
CA ILE A 3 36.32 4.78 15.08
C ILE A 3 34.83 4.45 14.96
N LYS A 4 34.32 3.97 16.09
CA LYS A 4 33.04 3.30 16.32
C LYS A 4 31.86 4.25 16.19
N LEU A 5 30.77 3.73 15.61
CA LEU A 5 29.41 4.25 15.73
C LEU A 5 29.02 4.41 17.20
N LYS A 6 28.63 5.62 17.62
CA LYS A 6 27.88 5.84 18.86
C LYS A 6 26.43 6.14 18.51
N SER A 7 25.58 5.21 18.95
CA SER A 7 24.14 5.36 19.16
C SER A 7 23.80 6.70 19.81
N ILE A 8 22.84 7.44 19.23
CA ILE A 8 22.04 8.44 19.94
C ILE A 8 20.57 8.08 19.69
N ASN A 9 20.04 7.31 20.63
CA ASN A 9 18.61 7.09 20.79
C ASN A 9 18.04 8.22 21.68
N SER A 10 16.71 8.33 21.65
CA SER A 10 15.83 9.12 22.53
C SER A 10 15.58 10.59 22.19
N TYR A 11 14.61 10.84 21.28
CA TYR A 11 13.66 11.94 21.47
C TYR A 11 12.24 11.48 21.06
N ASN A 12 11.33 11.52 22.04
CA ASN A 12 9.92 11.17 21.89
C ASN A 12 9.21 12.30 21.12
N PHE A 13 8.80 12.05 19.88
CA PHE A 13 8.03 13.01 19.06
C PHE A 13 6.53 13.02 19.40
N SER A 14 6.11 12.31 20.45
CA SER A 14 4.72 12.10 20.86
C SER A 14 4.01 13.31 21.47
N LEU A 15 4.64 14.49 21.53
CA LEU A 15 4.05 15.70 22.15
C LEU A 15 3.95 16.93 21.24
N LEU A 16 4.36 16.85 19.96
CA LEU A 16 4.22 17.98 19.05
C LEU A 16 2.84 17.97 18.41
N ARG A 17 1.95 18.85 18.89
CA ARG A 17 0.67 19.14 18.24
C ARG A 17 0.91 19.67 16.82
N PRO A 18 0.00 19.40 15.87
CA PRO A 18 0.07 19.99 14.53
C PRO A 18 0.15 21.52 14.63
N GLY A 19 1.24 22.12 14.11
CA GLY A 19 1.47 23.57 14.15
C GLY A 19 2.46 24.07 15.20
N ALA A 20 3.10 23.20 15.99
CA ALA A 20 4.13 23.64 16.93
C ALA A 20 5.39 24.15 16.20
N VAL A 21 5.79 25.39 16.51
CA VAL A 21 7.04 26.01 16.03
C VAL A 21 8.22 25.33 16.75
N ILE A 22 9.09 24.66 15.99
CA ILE A 22 10.29 24.02 16.54
C ILE A 22 11.29 25.13 16.95
N PRO A 23 11.76 25.17 18.20
CA PRO A 23 12.74 26.17 18.65
C PRO A 23 14.03 26.13 17.82
N ASN A 24 14.60 27.30 17.51
CA ASN A 24 15.78 27.44 16.65
C ASN A 24 16.99 26.59 17.09
N GLU A 25 17.09 26.25 18.38
CA GLU A 25 18.16 25.40 18.91
C GLU A 25 18.12 23.94 18.41
N PHE A 26 16.97 23.45 17.94
CA PHE A 26 16.84 22.10 17.36
C PHE A 26 17.19 22.05 15.86
N ARG A 27 17.13 23.19 15.17
CA ARG A 27 17.38 23.31 13.72
C ARG A 27 18.83 23.01 13.35
N SER A 28 19.78 23.49 14.15
CA SER A 28 21.22 23.29 13.91
C SER A 28 21.66 21.82 14.08
N LYS A 29 20.97 21.05 14.93
CA LYS A 29 21.23 19.63 15.14
C LYS A 29 20.67 18.75 14.01
N LEU A 30 19.54 19.13 13.41
CA LEU A 30 18.94 18.41 12.28
C LEU A 30 19.82 18.49 11.02
N VAL A 31 20.37 19.68 10.73
CA VAL A 31 21.27 19.91 9.58
C VAL A 31 22.58 19.13 9.73
N ARG A 32 23.12 18.98 10.95
CA ARG A 32 24.34 18.18 11.20
C ARG A 32 24.16 16.66 11.03
N SER A 33 22.93 16.15 11.02
CA SER A 33 22.66 14.71 10.84
C SER A 33 22.57 14.26 9.39
N ILE A 34 22.51 15.22 8.46
CA ILE A 34 22.50 14.97 7.03
C ILE A 34 23.90 15.33 6.53
N SER A 35 24.72 14.34 6.20
CA SER A 35 25.99 14.56 5.52
C SER A 35 25.72 15.11 4.11
N VAL A 36 25.48 16.42 4.01
CA VAL A 36 25.50 17.16 2.75
C VAL A 36 26.90 17.74 2.61
N ASP A 37 27.52 17.49 1.46
CA ASP A 37 28.85 18.00 1.12
C ASP A 37 28.88 19.54 1.30
N SER A 38 29.72 19.99 2.23
CA SER A 38 29.78 21.39 2.68
C SER A 38 30.39 22.33 1.65
N SER A 39 30.77 21.82 0.47
CA SER A 39 31.37 22.57 -0.62
C SER A 39 30.36 23.37 -1.47
N LEU A 40 29.05 23.19 -1.26
CA LEU A 40 27.98 23.84 -2.05
C LEU A 40 27.25 24.98 -1.34
N ILE A 41 27.62 25.34 -0.10
CA ILE A 41 26.99 26.43 0.63
C ILE A 41 27.99 27.58 0.71
N ASP A 42 27.93 28.47 -0.28
CA ASP A 42 28.59 29.75 -0.19
C ASP A 42 27.72 30.69 0.68
N SER A 43 28.28 31.14 1.80
CA SER A 43 27.82 32.24 2.66
C SER A 43 26.53 32.05 3.52
N PRO A 44 26.53 32.37 4.84
CA PRO A 44 25.43 32.06 5.77
C PRO A 44 24.23 33.04 5.76
N SER A 45 24.17 33.99 4.83
CA SER A 45 23.29 35.17 4.93
C SER A 45 21.93 35.06 4.24
N GLU A 46 21.60 33.94 3.60
CA GLU A 46 20.30 33.76 2.91
C GLU A 46 19.54 32.55 3.45
N LEU A 47 18.98 32.67 4.66
CA LEU A 47 17.92 31.76 5.10
C LEU A 47 16.57 32.37 4.75
N PRO A 48 15.77 31.76 3.86
CA PRO A 48 14.50 32.33 3.45
C PRO A 48 13.50 32.39 4.61
N SER A 49 12.90 33.56 4.79
CA SER A 49 11.90 33.89 5.82
C SER A 49 10.51 33.31 5.55
N SER A 50 10.32 32.57 4.45
CA SER A 50 9.02 32.04 4.00
C SER A 50 9.07 30.52 3.83
N PRO A 51 8.03 29.78 4.27
CA PRO A 51 7.93 28.33 4.04
C PRO A 51 7.79 27.95 2.55
N HIS A 52 7.63 28.92 1.63
CA HIS A 52 7.57 28.68 0.19
C HIS A 52 8.93 28.70 -0.52
N SER A 53 10.03 28.92 0.21
CA SER A 53 11.38 29.01 -0.37
C SER A 53 12.32 27.89 0.09
N PHE A 54 11.77 26.77 0.57
CA PHE A 54 12.55 25.52 0.60
C PHE A 54 12.78 25.03 -0.83
N PRO A 55 13.99 24.56 -1.18
CA PRO A 55 14.24 24.00 -2.50
C PRO A 55 13.29 22.81 -2.71
N ILE A 56 12.49 22.88 -3.79
CA ILE A 56 11.48 21.88 -4.20
C ILE A 56 12.05 20.44 -4.16
N SER A 57 13.36 20.32 -4.41
CA SER A 57 14.18 19.10 -4.30
C SER A 57 14.04 18.37 -2.95
N LEU A 58 14.00 19.07 -1.81
CA LEU A 58 13.96 18.42 -0.49
C LEU A 58 12.56 17.88 -0.17
N TYR A 59 11.48 18.56 -0.59
CA TYR A 59 10.10 18.12 -0.37
C TYR A 59 9.73 16.88 -1.19
N ASP A 60 10.17 16.81 -2.45
CA ASP A 60 10.01 15.61 -3.29
C ASP A 60 10.85 14.42 -2.76
N THR A 61 11.90 14.70 -1.98
CA THR A 61 12.71 13.67 -1.29
C THR A 61 12.03 13.14 -0.02
N ILE A 62 11.10 13.90 0.59
CA ILE A 62 10.51 13.57 1.89
C ILE A 62 9.12 12.91 1.76
N MET A 63 8.35 13.20 0.71
CA MET A 63 6.99 12.66 0.55
C MET A 63 6.94 11.52 -0.48
N PRO A 64 6.67 10.26 -0.08
CA PRO A 64 6.58 9.15 -1.02
C PRO A 64 5.46 9.38 -2.02
N TYR A 65 5.66 8.95 -3.28
CA TYR A 65 4.58 8.92 -4.26
C TYR A 65 3.44 8.03 -3.74
N LYS A 66 2.21 8.55 -3.70
CA LYS A 66 1.06 7.83 -3.17
C LYS A 66 0.25 7.20 -4.30
N MET A 67 -0.01 5.91 -4.17
CA MET A 67 -0.97 5.16 -4.97
C MET A 67 -2.13 4.77 -4.06
N GLU A 68 -3.33 5.20 -4.39
CA GLU A 68 -4.54 4.99 -3.59
C GLU A 68 -5.48 4.07 -4.38
N PHE A 69 -5.72 2.86 -3.87
CA PHE A 69 -6.56 1.86 -4.51
C PHE A 69 -7.80 1.56 -3.67
N GLN A 70 -8.96 1.47 -4.33
CA GLN A 70 -10.19 0.90 -3.79
C GLN A 70 -10.39 -0.47 -4.46
N VAL A 71 -10.67 -1.50 -3.68
CA VAL A 71 -10.84 -2.87 -4.20
C VAL A 71 -12.11 -3.49 -3.64
N ASP A 72 -12.80 -4.27 -4.47
CA ASP A 72 -13.96 -5.08 -4.06
C ASP A 72 -14.00 -6.37 -4.90
N GLY A 73 -14.59 -7.42 -4.35
CA GLY A 73 -14.73 -8.71 -4.98
C GLY A 73 -16.11 -9.31 -4.73
N GLY A 74 -16.80 -9.67 -5.81
CA GLY A 74 -18.14 -10.25 -5.75
C GLY A 74 -18.19 -11.66 -6.34
N CYS A 75 -19.15 -12.46 -5.86
CA CYS A 75 -19.46 -13.76 -6.45
C CYS A 75 -20.97 -14.00 -6.40
N ARG A 76 -21.54 -14.44 -7.52
CA ARG A 76 -22.88 -15.02 -7.62
C ARG A 76 -22.79 -16.53 -7.42
N LEU A 77 -23.86 -17.09 -6.86
CA LEU A 77 -23.97 -18.53 -6.56
C LEU A 77 -22.78 -19.04 -5.73
N ASN A 78 -22.31 -18.21 -4.78
CA ASN A 78 -21.09 -18.41 -3.98
C ASN A 78 -20.96 -19.85 -3.43
N GLY A 79 -19.87 -20.53 -3.79
CA GLY A 79 -19.55 -21.88 -3.32
C GLY A 79 -20.28 -23.03 -4.06
N ARG A 80 -21.09 -22.73 -5.09
CA ARG A 80 -21.73 -23.74 -5.95
C ARG A 80 -20.87 -24.06 -7.17
N SER A 81 -21.12 -25.20 -7.82
CA SER A 81 -20.36 -25.64 -9.00
C SER A 81 -20.45 -24.70 -10.21
N ASN A 82 -21.50 -23.87 -10.27
CA ASN A 82 -21.72 -22.83 -11.27
C ASN A 82 -21.50 -21.41 -10.72
N ALA A 83 -20.71 -21.25 -9.65
CA ALA A 83 -20.35 -19.95 -9.12
C ALA A 83 -19.50 -19.15 -10.10
N PHE A 84 -19.83 -17.88 -10.27
CA PHE A 84 -19.03 -16.92 -11.04
C PHE A 84 -18.95 -15.60 -10.29
N GLY A 85 -17.89 -14.85 -10.53
CA GLY A 85 -17.62 -13.63 -9.80
C GLY A 85 -16.74 -12.68 -10.58
N ALA A 86 -16.36 -11.59 -9.93
CA ALA A 86 -15.33 -10.71 -10.44
C ALA A 86 -14.62 -10.04 -9.27
N ALA A 87 -13.37 -9.65 -9.53
CA ALA A 87 -12.58 -8.81 -8.67
C ALA A 87 -12.34 -7.48 -9.39
N ALA A 88 -12.45 -6.37 -8.67
CA ALA A 88 -12.21 -5.04 -9.21
C ALA A 88 -11.19 -4.28 -8.37
N CYS A 89 -10.39 -3.47 -9.05
CA CYS A 89 -9.45 -2.55 -8.44
C CYS A 89 -9.57 -1.20 -9.15
N CYS A 90 -9.83 -0.15 -8.39
CA CYS A 90 -9.94 1.22 -8.86
C CYS A 90 -8.76 2.03 -8.29
N TRP A 91 -7.90 2.54 -9.16
CA TRP A 91 -6.85 3.47 -8.80
C TRP A 91 -7.38 4.91 -8.81
N MET A 92 -7.35 5.55 -7.64
CA MET A 92 -7.77 6.93 -7.47
C MET A 92 -6.67 7.88 -7.95
N LEU A 93 -7.04 8.74 -8.89
CA LEU A 93 -6.20 9.78 -9.47
C LEU A 93 -6.58 11.16 -8.88
N ARG A 94 -5.87 12.20 -9.31
CA ARG A 94 -6.18 13.58 -8.92
C ARG A 94 -7.53 14.02 -9.49
N TRP A 95 -8.11 15.05 -8.85
CA TRP A 95 -9.34 15.71 -9.30
C TRP A 95 -10.55 14.79 -9.44
N ASN A 96 -10.73 13.87 -8.48
CA ASN A 96 -11.84 12.92 -8.45
C ASN A 96 -11.92 11.98 -9.67
N ASN A 97 -10.79 11.79 -10.37
CA ASN A 97 -10.68 10.85 -11.48
C ASN A 97 -10.20 9.48 -10.97
N HIS A 98 -10.45 8.42 -11.74
CA HIS A 98 -10.01 7.08 -11.40
C HIS A 98 -9.76 6.25 -12.67
N LYS A 99 -9.05 5.13 -12.51
CA LYS A 99 -8.97 4.07 -13.51
C LYS A 99 -9.35 2.75 -12.86
N GLY A 100 -10.19 1.96 -13.50
CA GLY A 100 -10.55 0.62 -13.04
C GLY A 100 -9.85 -0.49 -13.81
N ARG A 101 -9.58 -1.61 -13.12
CA ARG A 101 -9.22 -2.91 -13.69
C ARG A 101 -10.12 -3.96 -13.07
N VAL A 102 -10.52 -4.93 -13.88
CA VAL A 102 -11.39 -6.04 -13.45
C VAL A 102 -10.78 -7.37 -13.85
N LEU A 103 -11.02 -8.39 -13.04
CA LEU A 103 -10.74 -9.79 -13.34
C LEU A 103 -12.05 -10.58 -13.20
N LYS A 104 -12.51 -11.13 -14.31
CA LYS A 104 -13.67 -12.04 -14.33
C LYS A 104 -13.28 -13.41 -13.80
N LEU A 105 -14.13 -14.00 -12.97
CA LEU A 105 -13.99 -15.34 -12.39
C LEU A 105 -15.13 -16.21 -12.93
N PRO A 106 -14.99 -16.82 -14.12
CA PRO A 106 -16.09 -17.48 -14.82
C PRO A 106 -16.52 -18.81 -14.15
N GLN A 107 -17.72 -19.30 -14.49
CA GLN A 107 -18.35 -20.49 -13.89
C GLN A 107 -17.49 -21.76 -13.91
N ASN A 108 -16.67 -21.93 -14.96
CA ASN A 108 -15.85 -23.11 -15.16
C ASN A 108 -14.45 -23.00 -14.55
N MET A 109 -14.15 -21.92 -13.84
CA MET A 109 -12.84 -21.71 -13.22
C MET A 109 -12.58 -22.70 -12.08
N ARG A 110 -11.31 -23.06 -11.90
CA ARG A 110 -10.83 -23.81 -10.74
C ARG A 110 -9.66 -23.07 -10.07
N PRO A 111 -9.65 -22.97 -8.72
CA PRO A 111 -10.71 -23.35 -7.77
C PRO A 111 -12.03 -22.60 -8.01
N ILE A 112 -13.15 -23.18 -7.56
CA ILE A 112 -14.49 -22.60 -7.73
C ILE A 112 -14.49 -21.17 -7.17
N PRO A 113 -15.02 -20.18 -7.92
CA PRO A 113 -15.14 -18.82 -7.44
C PRO A 113 -15.94 -18.73 -6.14
N THR A 114 -15.45 -17.93 -5.20
CA THR A 114 -16.16 -17.57 -3.98
C THR A 114 -15.98 -16.08 -3.74
N SER A 115 -16.86 -15.46 -2.94
CA SER A 115 -16.70 -14.05 -2.58
C SER A 115 -15.34 -13.78 -1.94
N GLN A 116 -14.90 -14.63 -1.00
CA GLN A 116 -13.59 -14.50 -0.36
C GLN A 116 -12.42 -14.58 -1.34
N ARG A 117 -12.50 -15.45 -2.36
CA ARG A 117 -11.47 -15.54 -3.41
C ARG A 117 -11.49 -14.30 -4.30
N ALA A 118 -12.66 -13.81 -4.68
CA ALA A 118 -12.80 -12.59 -5.46
C ALA A 118 -12.17 -11.39 -4.75
N GLU A 119 -12.40 -11.25 -3.45
CA GLU A 119 -11.85 -10.19 -2.61
C GLU A 119 -10.31 -10.24 -2.54
N LEU A 120 -9.73 -11.44 -2.39
CA LEU A 120 -8.28 -11.61 -2.43
C LEU A 120 -7.69 -11.36 -3.83
N HIS A 121 -8.40 -11.74 -4.89
CA HIS A 121 -8.02 -11.39 -6.27
C HIS A 121 -8.01 -9.86 -6.47
N ALA A 122 -8.93 -9.14 -5.83
CA ALA A 122 -9.01 -7.67 -5.92
C ALA A 122 -7.78 -7.01 -5.28
N ILE A 123 -7.32 -7.52 -4.12
CA ILE A 123 -6.05 -7.13 -3.50
C ILE A 123 -4.86 -7.43 -4.42
N ILE A 124 -4.81 -8.63 -5.02
CA ILE A 124 -3.74 -9.02 -5.95
C ILE A 124 -3.68 -8.07 -7.14
N LEU A 125 -4.83 -7.72 -7.73
CA LEU A 125 -4.89 -6.75 -8.84
C LEU A 125 -4.28 -5.40 -8.45
N ALA A 126 -4.58 -4.88 -7.25
CA ALA A 126 -4.00 -3.63 -6.78
C ALA A 126 -2.48 -3.71 -6.61
N LEU A 127 -1.97 -4.80 -6.05
CA LEU A 127 -0.54 -5.02 -5.87
C LEU A 127 0.20 -5.19 -7.22
N GLU A 128 -0.37 -5.96 -8.15
CA GLU A 128 0.16 -6.10 -9.51
C GLU A 128 0.20 -4.74 -10.23
N TRP A 129 -0.85 -3.93 -10.08
CA TRP A 129 -0.89 -2.59 -10.67
C TRP A 129 0.13 -1.64 -10.04
N ALA A 130 0.34 -1.72 -8.72
CA ALA A 130 1.38 -0.94 -8.05
C ALA A 130 2.78 -1.30 -8.55
N VAL A 131 3.08 -2.59 -8.73
CA VAL A 131 4.35 -3.08 -9.29
C VAL A 131 4.57 -2.56 -10.72
N GLU A 132 3.56 -2.67 -11.58
CA GLU A 132 3.62 -2.15 -12.95
C GLU A 132 3.86 -0.63 -12.97
N ARG A 133 3.13 0.10 -12.12
CA ARG A 133 3.23 1.55 -12.04
C ARG A 133 4.58 2.03 -11.55
N HIS A 134 5.18 1.31 -10.59
CA HIS A 134 6.53 1.59 -10.11
C HIS A 134 7.58 1.49 -11.23
N GLY A 135 7.45 0.53 -12.14
CA GLY A 135 8.33 0.43 -13.33
C GLY A 135 8.30 1.66 -14.24
N GLN A 136 7.29 2.52 -14.11
CA GLN A 136 7.13 3.77 -14.86
C GLN A 136 7.50 5.02 -14.01
N LEU A 137 8.04 4.83 -12.80
CA LEU A 137 8.49 5.90 -11.90
C LEU A 137 10.02 6.05 -12.01
N ASN A 138 10.50 6.65 -13.10
CA ASN A 138 11.93 6.76 -13.40
C ASN A 138 12.79 7.33 -12.26
N ASN A 139 12.27 8.28 -11.45
CA ASN A 139 13.04 9.06 -10.48
C ASN A 139 12.40 9.15 -9.07
N ARG A 140 11.48 8.24 -8.69
CA ARG A 140 10.85 8.28 -7.35
C ARG A 140 11.23 7.05 -6.53
N PRO A 141 12.29 7.12 -5.70
CA PRO A 141 12.83 5.96 -5.03
C PRO A 141 11.95 5.42 -3.89
N LYS A 142 10.90 6.14 -3.48
CA LYS A 142 9.96 5.72 -2.44
C LYS A 142 8.54 5.99 -2.87
N PHE A 143 7.68 5.03 -2.63
CA PHE A 143 6.24 5.13 -2.86
C PHE A 143 5.45 4.42 -1.77
N ARG A 144 4.18 4.76 -1.66
CA ARG A 144 3.23 4.14 -0.73
C ARG A 144 2.02 3.66 -1.50
N VAL A 145 1.65 2.42 -1.26
CA VAL A 145 0.48 1.75 -1.82
C VAL A 145 -0.55 1.62 -0.71
N ASN A 146 -1.62 2.41 -0.79
CA ASN A 146 -2.74 2.33 0.13
C ASN A 146 -3.86 1.54 -0.56
N ILE A 147 -4.29 0.44 0.05
CA ILE A 147 -5.36 -0.40 -0.48
C ILE A 147 -6.53 -0.39 0.50
N GLN A 148 -7.66 0.12 0.02
CA GLN A 148 -8.92 0.20 0.72
C GLN A 148 -9.84 -0.95 0.29
N THR A 149 -10.42 -1.66 1.25
CA THR A 149 -11.39 -2.73 1.02
C THR A 149 -12.49 -2.68 2.07
N ASP A 150 -13.71 -3.06 1.72
CA ASP A 150 -14.80 -3.31 2.66
C ASP A 150 -14.85 -4.77 3.17
N SER A 151 -13.99 -5.62 2.63
CA SER A 151 -13.84 -7.01 3.05
C SER A 151 -13.01 -7.13 4.33
N GLN A 152 -13.68 -7.36 5.47
CA GLN A 152 -12.99 -7.69 6.72
C GLN A 152 -12.12 -8.95 6.59
N TYR A 153 -12.54 -9.90 5.75
CA TYR A 153 -11.78 -11.12 5.48
C TYR A 153 -10.46 -10.81 4.76
N ALA A 154 -10.49 -10.09 3.63
CA ALA A 154 -9.28 -9.78 2.87
C ALA A 154 -8.35 -8.85 3.67
N TYR A 155 -8.92 -7.86 4.35
CA TYR A 155 -8.17 -7.00 5.28
C TYR A 155 -7.47 -7.82 6.37
N GLY A 156 -8.21 -8.71 7.06
CA GLY A 156 -7.66 -9.55 8.13
C GLY A 156 -6.56 -10.49 7.63
N CYS A 157 -6.75 -11.08 6.44
CA CYS A 157 -5.73 -11.93 5.81
C CYS A 157 -4.41 -11.19 5.65
N MET A 158 -4.42 -9.99 5.07
CA MET A 158 -3.19 -9.28 4.72
C MET A 158 -2.58 -8.48 5.88
N SER A 159 -3.41 -7.94 6.77
CA SER A 159 -2.92 -7.05 7.84
C SER A 159 -2.69 -7.72 9.19
N GLN A 160 -3.48 -8.74 9.55
CA GLN A 160 -3.48 -9.32 10.89
C GLN A 160 -2.90 -10.73 10.91
N TRP A 161 -3.29 -11.57 9.94
CA TRP A 161 -3.02 -13.00 10.00
C TRP A 161 -1.78 -13.40 9.20
N LEU A 162 -1.45 -12.68 8.13
CA LEU A 162 -0.30 -12.97 7.26
C LEU A 162 1.02 -13.18 8.03
N PRO A 163 1.42 -12.30 8.98
CA PRO A 163 2.69 -12.48 9.70
C PRO A 163 2.74 -13.79 10.51
N ARG A 164 1.60 -14.24 11.04
CA ARG A 164 1.51 -15.52 11.75
C ARG A 164 1.61 -16.69 10.77
N TRP A 165 0.93 -16.59 9.63
CA TRP A 165 0.91 -17.65 8.63
C TRP A 165 2.23 -17.85 7.91
N GLN A 166 2.98 -16.78 7.66
CA GLN A 166 4.34 -16.87 7.13
C GLN A 166 5.27 -17.67 8.05
N ARG A 167 5.12 -17.52 9.39
CA ARG A 167 5.95 -18.24 10.37
C ARG A 167 5.59 -19.71 10.54
N ASN A 168 4.32 -20.08 10.29
CA ASN A 168 3.83 -21.44 10.55
C ASN A 168 3.54 -22.25 9.28
N GLY A 169 4.00 -21.78 8.11
CA GLY A 169 3.82 -22.48 6.84
C GLY A 169 2.38 -22.47 6.31
N PHE A 170 1.59 -21.43 6.62
CA PHE A 170 0.18 -21.27 6.23
C PHE A 170 -0.72 -22.40 6.73
N LEU A 171 -0.51 -22.83 7.98
CA LEU A 171 -1.32 -23.85 8.64
C LEU A 171 -2.30 -23.23 9.64
N ASN A 172 -3.49 -23.81 9.75
CA ASN A 172 -4.47 -23.46 10.78
C ASN A 172 -4.22 -24.26 12.07
N CYS A 173 -5.04 -24.00 13.11
CA CYS A 173 -4.92 -24.70 14.40
C CYS A 173 -5.11 -26.22 14.33
N ARG A 174 -5.71 -26.74 13.25
CA ARG A 174 -5.89 -28.18 13.01
C ARG A 174 -4.76 -28.80 12.19
N GLY A 175 -3.68 -28.06 11.92
CA GLY A 175 -2.55 -28.53 11.10
C GLY A 175 -2.86 -28.65 9.61
N THR A 176 -3.99 -28.09 9.15
CA THR A 176 -4.38 -28.11 7.73
C THR A 176 -4.07 -26.77 7.07
N LYS A 177 -3.87 -26.75 5.76
CA LYS A 177 -3.62 -25.51 5.01
C LYS A 177 -4.76 -24.52 5.22
N VAL A 178 -4.41 -23.26 5.46
CA VAL A 178 -5.37 -22.15 5.53
C VAL A 178 -6.12 -22.04 4.21
N SER A 179 -7.43 -21.80 4.31
CA SER A 179 -8.28 -21.55 3.14
C SER A 179 -7.74 -20.38 2.31
N ASN A 180 -7.74 -20.53 0.99
CA ASN A 180 -7.22 -19.52 0.05
C ASN A 180 -5.72 -19.21 0.24
N SER A 181 -4.96 -20.12 0.87
CA SER A 181 -3.50 -19.97 1.05
C SER A 181 -2.77 -19.75 -0.28
N ASP A 182 -3.30 -20.23 -1.40
CA ASP A 182 -2.77 -19.96 -2.74
C ASP A 182 -2.77 -18.46 -3.08
N LEU A 183 -3.90 -17.78 -2.85
CA LEU A 183 -4.06 -16.35 -3.13
C LEU A 183 -3.35 -15.50 -2.08
N ILE A 184 -3.41 -15.88 -0.81
CA ILE A 184 -2.74 -15.14 0.27
C ILE A 184 -1.22 -15.17 0.06
N GLN A 185 -0.65 -16.32 -0.31
CA GLN A 185 0.78 -16.41 -0.65
C GLN A 185 1.14 -15.59 -1.88
N LYS A 186 0.29 -15.59 -2.92
CA LYS A 186 0.51 -14.73 -4.11
C LYS A 186 0.53 -13.25 -3.72
N ALA A 187 -0.45 -12.81 -2.92
CA ALA A 187 -0.53 -11.43 -2.45
C ALA A 187 0.68 -11.06 -1.58
N SER A 188 1.09 -11.95 -0.66
CA SER A 188 2.30 -11.78 0.16
C SER A 188 3.53 -11.56 -0.71
N LYS A 189 3.78 -12.42 -1.71
CA LYS A 189 4.96 -12.27 -2.59
C LYS A 189 4.99 -10.93 -3.33
N LEU A 190 3.83 -10.42 -3.73
CA LEU A 190 3.74 -9.11 -4.38
C LEU A 190 3.99 -7.98 -3.39
N GLN A 191 3.49 -8.10 -2.16
CA GLN A 191 3.78 -7.14 -1.08
C GLN A 191 5.29 -7.15 -0.76
N ASP A 192 5.87 -8.33 -0.52
CA ASP A 192 7.30 -8.49 -0.22
C ASP A 192 8.15 -7.88 -1.35
N LYS A 193 7.77 -8.10 -2.62
CA LYS A 193 8.42 -7.45 -3.77
C LYS A 193 8.35 -5.92 -3.70
N ILE A 194 7.21 -5.34 -3.34
CA ILE A 194 7.06 -3.88 -3.21
C ILE A 194 7.93 -3.35 -2.07
N GLU A 195 7.94 -4.02 -0.93
CA GLU A 195 8.59 -3.54 0.29
C GLU A 195 10.11 -3.76 0.27
N ASP A 196 10.56 -4.95 -0.13
CA ASP A 196 11.96 -5.36 -0.08
C ASP A 196 12.74 -4.95 -1.33
N GLU A 197 12.18 -5.16 -2.53
CA GLU A 197 12.89 -4.89 -3.79
C GLU A 197 12.71 -3.45 -4.28
N MET A 198 11.52 -2.87 -4.07
CA MET A 198 11.16 -1.56 -4.65
C MET A 198 11.19 -0.40 -3.66
N ARG A 199 11.54 -0.66 -2.38
CA ARG A 199 11.57 0.36 -1.30
C ARG A 199 10.24 1.10 -1.13
N GLY A 200 9.14 0.40 -1.46
CA GLY A 200 7.77 0.85 -1.27
C GLY A 200 7.25 0.53 0.14
N THR A 201 6.03 0.95 0.42
CA THR A 201 5.30 0.55 1.63
C THR A 201 3.87 0.20 1.26
N VAL A 202 3.34 -0.92 1.76
CA VAL A 202 1.94 -1.31 1.53
C VAL A 202 1.14 -1.08 2.81
N CYS A 203 -0.03 -0.45 2.68
CA CYS A 203 -0.92 -0.15 3.79
C CYS A 203 -2.34 -0.59 3.45
N TYR A 204 -2.91 -1.46 4.27
CA TYR A 204 -4.29 -1.91 4.13
C TYR A 204 -5.21 -1.10 5.05
N ARG A 205 -6.37 -0.68 4.53
CA ARG A 205 -7.41 0.00 5.30
C ARG A 205 -8.75 -0.67 5.07
N TRP A 206 -9.37 -1.11 6.16
CA TRP A 206 -10.77 -1.50 6.11
C TRP A 206 -11.68 -0.27 6.15
N VAL A 207 -12.74 -0.26 5.34
CA VAL A 207 -13.79 0.75 5.37
C VAL A 207 -15.18 0.11 5.34
N PRO A 208 -16.23 0.81 5.79
CA PRO A 208 -17.59 0.36 5.54
C PRO A 208 -17.93 0.31 4.05
N ARG A 209 -18.84 -0.60 3.65
CA ARG A 209 -19.25 -0.81 2.24
C ARG A 209 -19.71 0.46 1.52
N ASN A 210 -20.46 1.34 2.20
CA ASN A 210 -20.91 2.63 1.65
C ASN A 210 -19.77 3.65 1.42
N LYS A 211 -18.53 3.31 1.75
CA LYS A 211 -17.33 4.09 1.43
C LYS A 211 -16.48 3.45 0.33
N ASN A 212 -16.94 2.34 -0.25
CA ASN A 212 -16.25 1.56 -1.29
C ASN A 212 -17.11 1.35 -2.54
N GLU A 213 -18.06 2.26 -2.79
CA GLU A 213 -19.09 2.11 -3.83
C GLU A 213 -18.52 1.97 -5.24
N LEU A 214 -17.45 2.70 -5.56
CA LEU A 214 -16.82 2.66 -6.87
C LEU A 214 -16.27 1.28 -7.22
N ALA A 215 -15.48 0.67 -6.33
CA ALA A 215 -14.94 -0.66 -6.58
C ALA A 215 -16.06 -1.71 -6.65
N ASN A 216 -17.10 -1.54 -5.83
CA ASN A 216 -18.29 -2.39 -5.88
C ASN A 216 -19.05 -2.29 -7.22
N GLU A 217 -19.18 -1.10 -7.78
CA GLU A 217 -19.80 -0.88 -9.10
C GLU A 217 -19.02 -1.64 -10.18
N TYR A 218 -17.69 -1.44 -10.27
CA TYR A 218 -16.84 -2.15 -11.23
C TYR A 218 -16.91 -3.68 -11.08
N ALA A 219 -16.93 -4.19 -9.84
CA ALA A 219 -17.04 -5.63 -9.60
C ALA A 219 -18.43 -6.15 -10.03
N THR A 220 -19.48 -5.39 -9.73
CA THR A 220 -20.86 -5.75 -10.06
C THR A 220 -21.09 -5.75 -11.58
N ASP A 221 -20.62 -4.73 -12.28
CA ASP A 221 -20.71 -4.64 -13.75
C ASP A 221 -19.98 -5.80 -14.42
N ALA A 222 -18.75 -6.09 -13.97
CA ALA A 222 -17.99 -7.22 -14.50
C ALA A 222 -18.64 -8.59 -14.23
N ILE A 223 -19.45 -8.71 -13.16
CA ILE A 223 -20.29 -9.89 -12.91
C ILE A 223 -21.48 -9.93 -13.87
N PHE A 224 -22.15 -8.80 -14.10
CA PHE A 224 -23.29 -8.73 -15.02
C PHE A 224 -22.90 -9.03 -16.47
N GLU A 225 -21.72 -8.60 -16.92
CA GLU A 225 -21.19 -8.93 -18.24
C GLU A 225 -20.88 -10.42 -18.46
N GLN A 226 -21.02 -11.28 -17.44
CA GLN A 226 -20.83 -12.73 -17.54
C GLN A 226 -22.15 -13.51 -17.63
N ILE A 227 -23.29 -12.82 -17.55
CA ILE A 227 -24.64 -13.38 -17.63
C ILE A 227 -25.11 -13.27 -19.08
#